data_AF-A0A6J2FIM3-F1
#
_entry.id   AF-A0A6J2FIM3-F1
#
_cell.length_a   1.000
_cell.length_b   1.000
_cell.length_c   1.000
_cell.angle_alpha   90.00
_cell.angle_beta   90.00
_cell.angle_gamma   90.00
#
_symmetry.space_group_name_H-M   'P 1'
#
loop_
_entity.id
_entity.type
_entity.pdbx_description
1 polymer ?
#
loop_
_entity_poly.entity_id
_entity_poly.type
_entity_poly.pdbx_seq_one_letter_code
_entity_poly.pdbx_strand_id
1 'polypeptide(L)'
;MKLSVVFAGLLGVFLTPALAFTDISIGGNSNSGTSGQQSVSVNNEHNVANVDNNSGWDSWNTLWDYNTNFAATRLFGKKKCVVHRMNKDVMPSLQTLDALVKEKKLQGNGPGGPPPKDLMYSINSEEVKDLSKLGKPIANMCRGIPTYMAEEIERASLFFSSEKCFSANIIWILNISFCEGTVEN
;
A
#
# COMPACT_ATOMS: atom_id res chain seq x y z
N MET A 1 -12.27 -69.14 -2.43
CA MET A 1 -13.31 -68.16 -2.83
C MET A 1 -13.23 -66.97 -1.89
N LYS A 2 -12.58 -65.90 -2.36
CA LYS A 2 -13.10 -64.53 -2.56
C LYS A 2 -13.19 -63.67 -1.28
N LEU A 3 -12.22 -62.75 -1.15
CA LEU A 3 -12.19 -61.62 -0.22
C LEU A 3 -13.33 -60.65 -0.52
N SER A 4 -13.90 -60.04 0.51
CA SER A 4 -14.70 -58.82 0.39
C SER A 4 -14.19 -57.82 1.42
N VAL A 5 -13.35 -56.90 0.96
CA VAL A 5 -12.93 -55.71 1.70
C VAL A 5 -13.82 -54.57 1.23
N VAL A 6 -14.60 -53.98 2.14
CA VAL A 6 -15.39 -52.78 1.87
C VAL A 6 -14.65 -51.61 2.50
N PHE A 7 -13.97 -50.81 1.66
CA PHE A 7 -13.43 -49.51 2.06
C PHE A 7 -14.52 -48.46 1.87
N ALA A 8 -15.11 -47.98 2.97
CA ALA A 8 -15.95 -46.79 2.97
C ALA A 8 -15.05 -45.54 2.95
N GLY A 9 -14.97 -44.89 1.80
CA GLY A 9 -14.25 -43.62 1.64
C GLY A 9 -15.08 -42.45 2.16
N LEU A 10 -14.62 -41.80 3.24
CA LEU A 10 -15.06 -40.47 3.61
C LEU A 10 -14.42 -39.45 2.67
N LEU A 11 -15.16 -38.99 1.65
CA LEU A 11 -14.81 -37.76 0.94
C LEU A 11 -15.13 -36.57 1.84
N GLY A 12 -14.11 -36.08 2.56
CA GLY A 12 -14.15 -34.75 3.17
C GLY A 12 -14.12 -33.69 2.07
N VAL A 13 -15.26 -33.05 1.82
CA VAL A 13 -15.34 -31.86 0.98
C VAL A 13 -14.67 -30.73 1.75
N PHE A 14 -13.40 -30.44 1.42
CA PHE A 14 -12.76 -29.20 1.82
C PHE A 14 -13.43 -28.04 1.07
N LEU A 15 -14.45 -27.45 1.68
CA LEU A 15 -14.91 -26.12 1.30
C LEU A 15 -13.79 -25.14 1.69
N THR A 16 -12.88 -24.87 0.77
CA THR A 16 -11.98 -23.72 0.91
C THR A 16 -12.86 -22.47 1.01
N PRO A 17 -12.78 -21.66 2.08
CA PRO A 17 -13.43 -20.36 2.09
C PRO A 17 -12.93 -19.59 0.87
N ALA A 18 -13.85 -19.13 0.03
CA ALA A 18 -13.51 -18.18 -1.03
C ALA A 18 -13.08 -16.88 -0.34
N LEU A 19 -11.77 -16.65 -0.22
CA LEU A 19 -11.24 -15.42 0.34
C LEU A 19 -11.75 -14.24 -0.50
N ALA A 20 -12.30 -13.21 0.14
CA ALA A 20 -12.83 -12.01 -0.51
C ALA A 20 -11.69 -11.03 -0.91
N PHE A 21 -10.68 -11.55 -1.59
CA PHE A 21 -9.60 -10.77 -2.20
C PHE A 21 -10.01 -10.32 -3.61
N THR A 22 -9.82 -9.04 -3.88
CA THR A 22 -10.02 -8.43 -5.20
C THR A 22 -8.72 -7.82 -5.67
N ASP A 23 -8.20 -8.29 -6.80
CA ASP A 23 -6.89 -7.93 -7.32
C ASP A 23 -6.97 -7.44 -8.77
N ILE A 24 -6.23 -6.39 -9.11
CA ILE A 24 -5.98 -5.98 -10.49
C ILE A 24 -4.52 -5.56 -10.70
N SER A 25 -4.02 -5.74 -11.92
CA SER A 25 -2.79 -5.10 -12.37
C SER A 25 -3.11 -3.89 -13.23
N ILE A 26 -2.34 -2.81 -13.05
CA ILE A 26 -2.38 -1.56 -13.77
C ILE A 26 -1.07 -1.47 -14.56
N GLY A 27 -1.18 -1.46 -15.89
CA GLY A 27 -0.01 -1.31 -16.76
C GLY A 27 0.53 0.12 -16.71
N GLY A 28 1.86 0.26 -16.58
CA GLY A 28 2.52 1.56 -16.61
C GLY A 28 2.45 2.16 -18.03
N ASN A 29 1.79 3.29 -18.18
CA ASN A 29 1.89 4.13 -19.38
C ASN A 29 2.84 5.29 -19.06
N SER A 30 3.89 5.49 -19.88
CA SER A 30 4.94 6.50 -19.66
C SER A 30 4.43 7.95 -19.58
N ASN A 31 3.17 8.20 -19.97
CA ASN A 31 2.53 9.51 -19.94
C ASN A 31 1.71 9.77 -18.66
N SER A 32 1.56 8.79 -17.77
CA SER A 32 0.70 8.89 -16.57
C SER A 32 1.44 9.27 -15.28
N GLY A 33 2.74 9.59 -15.36
CA GLY A 33 3.59 9.82 -14.18
C GLY A 33 3.86 8.57 -13.34
N THR A 34 3.22 7.43 -13.65
CA THR A 34 3.45 6.16 -12.96
C THR A 34 4.69 5.48 -13.56
N SER A 35 5.82 5.51 -12.83
CA SER A 35 6.99 4.71 -13.17
C SER A 35 6.80 3.29 -12.64
N GLY A 36 6.40 2.35 -13.50
CA GLY A 36 6.30 0.93 -13.16
C GLY A 36 4.93 0.31 -13.41
N GLN A 37 4.88 -1.02 -13.32
CA GLN A 37 3.62 -1.77 -13.31
C GLN A 37 3.12 -1.83 -11.88
N GLN A 38 1.86 -1.43 -11.68
CA GLN A 38 1.24 -1.47 -10.36
C GLN A 38 0.29 -2.65 -10.23
N SER A 39 0.12 -3.16 -9.01
CA SER A 39 -0.98 -4.05 -8.65
C SER A 39 -1.68 -3.53 -7.42
N VAL A 40 -3.01 -3.57 -7.43
CA VAL A 40 -3.85 -3.13 -6.33
C VAL A 40 -4.64 -4.33 -5.85
N SER A 41 -4.58 -4.59 -4.55
CA SER A 41 -5.38 -5.61 -3.91
C SER A 41 -6.19 -5.04 -2.75
N VAL A 42 -7.42 -5.53 -2.61
CA VAL A 42 -8.34 -5.18 -1.54
C VAL A 42 -8.75 -6.44 -0.82
N ASN A 43 -8.58 -6.45 0.50
CA ASN A 43 -9.07 -7.50 1.37
C ASN A 43 -10.10 -6.91 2.34
N ASN A 44 -11.37 -7.17 2.03
CA ASN A 44 -12.51 -6.72 2.82
C ASN A 44 -12.63 -7.46 4.17
N GLU A 45 -12.13 -8.70 4.28
CA GLU A 45 -12.17 -9.48 5.52
C GLU A 45 -11.21 -8.92 6.58
N HIS A 46 -10.04 -8.44 6.16
CA HIS A 46 -9.04 -7.87 7.06
C HIS A 46 -9.05 -6.34 7.10
N ASN A 47 -9.93 -5.69 6.34
CA ASN A 47 -9.99 -4.23 6.17
C ASN A 47 -8.63 -3.63 5.78
N VAL A 48 -7.97 -4.24 4.78
CA VAL A 48 -6.68 -3.75 4.28
C VAL A 48 -6.69 -3.61 2.76
N ALA A 49 -5.89 -2.67 2.27
CA ALA A 49 -5.57 -2.57 0.86
C ALA A 49 -4.06 -2.53 0.65
N ASN A 50 -3.59 -3.02 -0.48
CA ASN A 50 -2.18 -3.04 -0.85
C ASN A 50 -1.99 -2.49 -2.26
N VAL A 51 -0.95 -1.68 -2.46
CA VAL A 51 -0.50 -1.29 -3.80
C VAL A 51 0.98 -1.62 -3.93
N ASP A 52 1.31 -2.46 -4.90
CA ASP A 52 2.69 -2.74 -5.27
C ASP A 52 3.05 -1.95 -6.51
N ASN A 53 4.25 -1.38 -6.53
CA ASN A 53 4.82 -0.77 -7.70
C ASN A 53 6.14 -1.45 -8.05
N ASN A 54 6.16 -2.10 -9.20
CA ASN A 54 7.36 -2.76 -9.72
C ASN A 54 8.03 -1.85 -10.75
N SER A 55 9.10 -1.18 -10.32
CA SER A 55 9.87 -0.21 -11.10
C SER A 55 11.38 -0.36 -10.92
N GLY A 56 11.83 -1.62 -10.77
CA GLY A 56 13.25 -1.90 -10.56
C GLY A 56 13.76 -1.31 -9.24
N TRP A 57 14.75 -0.43 -9.30
CA TRP A 57 15.37 0.19 -8.11
C TRP A 57 14.43 1.12 -7.33
N ASP A 58 13.42 1.67 -8.00
CA ASP A 58 12.43 2.57 -7.39
C ASP A 58 11.16 1.82 -6.96
N SER A 59 11.22 0.48 -6.90
CA SER A 59 10.08 -0.31 -6.46
C SER A 59 9.70 0.05 -5.03
N TRP A 60 8.41 -0.01 -4.76
CA TRP A 60 7.86 0.17 -3.42
C TRP A 60 6.57 -0.65 -3.27
N ASN A 61 6.17 -0.87 -2.03
CA ASN A 61 4.92 -1.51 -1.67
C ASN A 61 4.26 -0.66 -0.58
N THR A 62 2.96 -0.40 -0.68
CA THR A 62 2.20 0.32 0.35
C THR A 62 1.04 -0.54 0.83
N LEU A 63 0.80 -0.55 2.15
CA LEU A 63 -0.30 -1.22 2.81
C LEU A 63 -1.09 -0.19 3.61
N TRP A 64 -2.40 -0.16 3.40
CA TRP A 64 -3.36 0.70 4.11
C TRP A 64 -4.17 -0.17 5.06
N ASP A 65 -4.03 0.05 6.37
CA ASP A 65 -4.77 -0.66 7.41
C ASP A 65 -5.90 0.22 7.96
N TYR A 66 -7.12 -0.04 7.47
CA TYR A 66 -8.30 0.73 7.83
C TYR A 66 -8.77 0.47 9.26
N ASN A 67 -8.31 -0.60 9.93
CA ASN A 67 -8.62 -0.83 11.34
C ASN A 67 -7.84 0.10 12.27
N THR A 68 -6.57 0.35 11.96
CA THR A 68 -5.66 1.15 12.80
C THR A 68 -5.52 2.60 12.32
N ASN A 69 -6.02 2.91 11.12
CA ASN A 69 -5.87 4.21 10.46
C ASN A 69 -4.41 4.56 10.13
N PHE A 70 -3.57 3.55 9.93
CA PHE A 70 -2.20 3.72 9.47
C PHE A 70 -2.04 3.21 8.04
N ALA A 71 -1.21 3.91 7.28
CA ALA A 71 -0.64 3.42 6.04
C ALA A 71 0.87 3.25 6.22
N ALA A 72 1.43 2.24 5.60
CA ALA A 72 2.85 1.99 5.60
C ALA A 72 3.34 1.81 4.17
N THR A 73 4.49 2.39 3.85
CA THR A 73 5.14 2.25 2.54
C THR A 73 6.55 1.71 2.75
N ARG A 74 6.80 0.51 2.22
CA ARG A 74 8.13 -0.09 2.14
C ARG A 74 8.83 0.40 0.88
N LEU A 75 9.92 1.14 1.07
CA LEU A 75 10.78 1.67 0.02
C LEU A 75 11.96 0.72 -0.20
N PHE A 76 11.90 -0.13 -1.23
CA PHE A 76 12.89 -1.21 -1.40
C PHE A 76 14.30 -0.66 -1.65
N GLY A 77 14.46 0.32 -2.54
CA GLY A 77 15.76 0.94 -2.82
C GLY A 77 16.37 1.70 -1.64
N LYS A 78 15.53 2.20 -0.72
CA LYS A 78 15.96 2.92 0.50
C LYS A 78 16.13 2.02 1.72
N LYS A 79 15.62 0.77 1.66
CA LYS A 79 15.59 -0.18 2.77
C LYS A 79 14.91 0.39 4.04
N LYS A 80 13.84 1.16 3.85
CA LYS A 80 13.05 1.78 4.93
C LYS A 80 11.57 1.41 4.82
N CYS A 81 10.89 1.34 5.95
CA CYS A 81 9.44 1.34 6.04
C CYS A 81 8.99 2.69 6.60
N VAL A 82 8.14 3.42 5.90
CA VAL A 82 7.60 4.71 6.37
C VAL A 82 6.14 4.52 6.72
N VAL A 83 5.73 4.95 7.91
CA VAL A 83 4.38 4.75 8.45
C VAL A 83 3.78 6.10 8.76
N HIS A 84 2.56 6.35 8.31
CA HIS A 84 1.86 7.61 8.57
C HIS A 84 0.39 7.35 8.86
N ARG A 85 -0.27 8.32 9.52
CA ARG A 85 -1.72 8.28 9.65
C ARG A 85 -2.37 8.51 8.29
N MET A 86 -3.44 7.79 8.01
CA MET A 86 -4.21 8.01 6.79
C MET A 86 -5.04 9.29 6.91
N ASN A 87 -4.94 10.16 5.91
CA ASN A 87 -5.81 11.30 5.74
C ASN A 87 -7.12 10.85 5.08
N LYS A 88 -8.18 10.73 5.89
CA LYS A 88 -9.49 10.22 5.46
C LYS A 88 -10.24 11.16 4.50
N ASP A 89 -9.86 12.43 4.45
CA ASP A 89 -10.47 13.42 3.56
C ASP A 89 -9.93 13.30 2.13
N VAL A 90 -8.75 12.68 1.97
CA VAL A 90 -8.04 12.57 0.70
C VAL A 90 -7.91 11.13 0.22
N MET A 91 -7.57 10.20 1.12
CA MET A 91 -7.41 8.78 0.78
C MET A 91 -8.76 8.09 0.59
N PRO A 92 -8.91 7.21 -0.43
CA PRO A 92 -10.18 6.54 -0.68
C PRO A 92 -10.53 5.57 0.45
N SER A 93 -11.84 5.46 0.73
CA SER A 93 -12.34 4.39 1.60
C SER A 93 -12.05 3.02 0.98
N LEU A 94 -11.97 1.98 1.81
CA LEU A 94 -11.78 0.61 1.34
C LEU A 94 -12.87 0.19 0.35
N GLN A 95 -14.12 0.57 0.60
CA GLN A 95 -15.27 0.27 -0.27
C GLN A 95 -15.13 0.97 -1.63
N THR A 96 -14.68 2.22 -1.63
CA THR A 96 -14.39 2.96 -2.85
C THR A 96 -13.29 2.27 -3.65
N LEU A 97 -12.22 1.84 -2.98
CA LEU A 97 -11.11 1.15 -3.64
C LEU A 97 -11.55 -0.21 -4.20
N ASP A 98 -12.32 -1.00 -3.44
CA ASP A 98 -12.89 -2.28 -3.87
C ASP A 98 -13.76 -2.12 -5.13
N ALA A 99 -14.64 -1.11 -5.14
CA ALA A 99 -15.47 -0.80 -6.32
C ALA A 99 -14.60 -0.44 -7.53
N LEU A 100 -13.58 0.43 -7.35
CA LEU A 100 -12.68 0.81 -8.43
C LEU A 100 -11.89 -0.38 -8.98
N VAL A 101 -11.48 -1.32 -8.13
CA VAL A 101 -10.79 -2.56 -8.50
C VAL A 101 -11.73 -3.47 -9.29
N LYS A 102 -12.94 -3.74 -8.79
CA LYS A 102 -13.95 -4.59 -9.43
C LYS A 102 -14.38 -4.05 -10.80
N GLU A 103 -14.53 -2.74 -10.91
CA GLU A 103 -14.92 -2.06 -12.14
C GLU A 103 -13.73 -1.80 -13.09
N LYS A 104 -12.50 -2.20 -12.69
CA LYS A 104 -11.25 -1.97 -13.43
C LYS A 104 -11.00 -0.50 -13.76
N LYS A 105 -11.57 0.43 -12.99
CA LYS A 105 -11.45 1.89 -13.17
C LYS A 105 -10.09 2.46 -12.76
N LEU A 106 -9.21 1.63 -12.22
CA LEU A 106 -7.80 1.99 -11.98
C LEU A 106 -6.90 1.67 -13.19
N GLN A 107 -7.37 0.94 -14.20
CA GLN A 107 -6.61 0.62 -15.41
C GLN A 107 -6.77 1.71 -16.48
N GLY A 108 -5.68 2.02 -17.20
CA GLY A 108 -5.64 3.02 -18.27
C GLY A 108 -5.26 4.42 -17.79
N ASN A 109 -5.23 5.40 -18.70
CA ASN A 109 -5.27 6.80 -18.29
C ASN A 109 -6.63 6.94 -17.60
N GLY A 110 -6.67 7.11 -16.28
CA GLY A 110 -7.92 7.21 -15.52
C GLY A 110 -8.93 8.12 -16.22
N PRO A 111 -10.25 7.95 -16.00
CA PRO A 111 -11.27 8.82 -16.59
C PRO A 111 -10.78 10.26 -16.46
N GLY A 112 -10.81 11.06 -17.54
CA GLY A 112 -10.25 12.41 -17.68
C GLY A 112 -10.75 13.40 -16.63
N GLY A 113 -10.44 13.10 -15.39
CA GLY A 113 -11.01 13.57 -14.17
C GLY A 113 -9.98 14.43 -13.45
N PRO A 114 -10.30 14.82 -12.21
CA PRO A 114 -9.44 15.72 -11.46
C PRO A 114 -8.03 15.13 -11.32
N PRO A 115 -6.99 15.98 -11.29
CA PRO A 115 -5.62 15.53 -11.08
C PRO A 115 -5.52 14.76 -9.75
N PRO A 116 -4.54 13.84 -9.64
CA PRO A 116 -4.27 13.13 -8.39
C PRO A 116 -4.14 14.11 -7.24
N LYS A 117 -4.63 13.70 -6.08
CA LYS A 117 -4.41 14.45 -4.84
C LYS A 117 -2.97 14.21 -4.39
N ASP A 118 -2.33 15.27 -3.92
CA ASP A 118 -0.96 15.18 -3.43
C ASP A 118 -0.96 15.22 -1.90
N LEU A 119 -0.33 14.23 -1.29
CA LEU A 119 -0.02 14.19 0.13
C LEU A 119 1.50 14.24 0.29
N MET A 120 1.95 14.92 1.33
CA MET A 120 3.36 15.05 1.63
C MET A 120 3.60 14.84 3.10
N TYR A 121 4.65 14.08 3.40
CA TYR A 121 4.96 13.64 4.75
C TYR A 121 6.43 13.93 5.06
N SER A 122 6.70 14.49 6.24
CA SER A 122 8.04 14.59 6.79
C SER A 122 8.36 13.34 7.59
N ILE A 123 9.47 12.67 7.28
CA ILE A 123 9.92 11.47 8.00
C ILE A 123 10.59 11.87 9.31
N ASN A 124 10.13 11.31 10.41
CA ASN A 124 10.74 11.51 11.72
C ASN A 124 12.13 10.87 11.77
N SER A 125 13.05 11.49 12.50
CA SER A 125 14.43 10.99 12.65
C SER A 125 14.52 9.72 13.51
N GLU A 126 13.57 9.50 14.42
CA GLU A 126 13.57 8.35 15.33
C GLU A 126 12.85 7.13 14.75
N GLU A 127 13.50 5.97 14.89
CA GLU A 127 12.92 4.68 14.50
C GLU A 127 11.81 4.24 15.48
N VAL A 128 10.76 3.62 14.94
CA VAL A 128 9.70 2.97 15.69
C VAL A 128 10.25 1.72 16.39
N LYS A 129 10.38 1.81 17.72
CA LYS A 129 10.92 0.73 18.55
C LYS A 129 9.98 -0.49 18.69
N ASP A 130 8.68 -0.27 18.64
CA ASP A 130 7.67 -1.30 18.85
C ASP A 130 6.63 -1.30 17.72
N LEU A 131 6.87 -2.15 16.72
CA LEU A 131 5.99 -2.30 15.56
C LEU A 131 4.60 -2.83 15.94
N SER A 132 4.43 -3.51 17.08
CA SER A 132 3.14 -4.08 17.47
C SER A 132 2.06 -3.00 17.67
N LYS A 133 2.47 -1.77 17.99
CA LYS A 133 1.61 -0.59 18.13
C LYS A 133 0.99 -0.11 16.81
N LEU A 134 1.51 -0.58 15.67
CA LEU A 134 1.07 -0.16 14.34
C LEU A 134 -0.02 -1.09 13.75
N GLY A 135 -0.34 -2.19 14.45
CA GLY A 135 -1.24 -3.22 13.93
C GLY A 135 -0.49 -4.37 13.26
N LYS A 136 -1.08 -5.57 13.32
CA LYS A 136 -0.48 -6.81 12.81
C LYS A 136 -0.12 -6.76 11.32
N PRO A 137 -0.96 -6.20 10.41
CA PRO A 137 -0.61 -6.10 8.99
C PRO A 137 0.68 -5.32 8.75
N ILE A 138 0.77 -4.10 9.29
CA ILE A 138 1.95 -3.23 9.14
C ILE A 138 3.17 -3.81 9.85
N ALA A 139 3.00 -4.33 11.07
CA ALA A 139 4.10 -4.95 11.81
C ALA A 139 4.71 -6.15 11.06
N ASN A 140 3.90 -6.90 10.32
CA ASN A 140 4.39 -7.99 9.47
C ASN A 140 5.09 -7.46 8.22
N MET A 141 4.53 -6.45 7.55
CA MET A 141 5.11 -5.85 6.33
C MET A 141 6.48 -5.21 6.60
N CYS A 142 6.62 -4.50 7.71
CA CYS A 142 7.83 -3.77 8.09
C CYS A 142 8.83 -4.60 8.93
N ARG A 143 8.55 -5.89 9.19
CA ARG A 143 9.40 -6.71 10.07
C ARG A 143 10.84 -6.80 9.55
N GLY A 144 11.79 -6.47 10.42
CA GLY A 144 13.23 -6.51 10.09
C GLY A 144 13.70 -5.37 9.18
N ILE A 145 12.91 -4.31 9.06
CA ILE A 145 13.21 -3.13 8.25
C ILE A 145 13.16 -1.90 9.17
N PRO A 146 14.16 -1.01 9.11
CA PRO A 146 14.10 0.27 9.80
C PRO A 146 12.80 1.01 9.49
N THR A 147 12.00 1.25 10.51
CA THR A 147 10.63 1.78 10.38
C THR A 147 10.53 3.15 11.02
N TYR A 148 10.02 4.14 10.28
CA TYR A 148 9.93 5.52 10.75
C TYR A 148 8.50 6.02 10.66
N MET A 149 8.08 6.80 11.65
CA MET A 149 6.83 7.56 11.53
C MET A 149 7.04 8.75 10.59
N ALA A 150 5.98 9.17 9.94
CA ALA A 150 5.96 10.40 9.17
C ALA A 150 4.67 11.19 9.43
N GLU A 151 4.80 12.51 9.44
CA GLU A 151 3.72 13.45 9.73
C GLU A 151 3.36 14.24 8.48
N GLU A 152 2.06 14.42 8.25
CA GLU A 152 1.57 15.15 7.08
C GLU A 152 1.92 16.62 7.19
N ILE A 153 2.44 17.19 6.10
CA ILE A 153 2.85 18.59 6.03
C ILE A 153 2.18 19.28 4.84
N GLU A 154 1.84 20.55 5.01
CA GLU A 154 1.29 21.35 3.92
C GLU A 154 2.38 21.69 2.90
N ARG A 155 2.08 21.60 1.60
CA ARG A 155 3.07 21.88 0.55
C ARG A 155 3.74 23.25 0.66
N ALA A 156 3.03 24.25 1.20
CA ALA A 156 3.58 25.59 1.41
C ALA A 156 4.71 25.64 2.46
N SER A 157 4.80 24.67 3.37
CA SER A 157 5.83 24.66 4.41
C SER A 157 7.22 24.30 3.88
N LEU A 158 7.34 23.73 2.68
CA LEU A 158 8.62 23.26 2.10
C LEU A 158 9.29 24.23 1.13
N PHE A 159 8.75 25.41 0.88
CA PHE A 159 9.47 26.42 0.09
C PHE A 159 10.79 26.90 0.76
N PHE A 160 11.09 26.41 1.97
CA PHE A 160 12.20 26.86 2.81
C PHE A 160 13.26 25.80 3.15
N SER A 161 13.11 24.53 2.75
CA SER A 161 14.06 23.46 3.12
C SER A 161 14.50 22.62 1.91
N SER A 162 15.80 22.32 1.85
CA SER A 162 16.47 21.51 0.81
C SER A 162 16.20 20.01 0.98
N GLU A 163 14.92 19.64 1.13
CA GLU A 163 14.54 18.28 1.51
C GLU A 163 14.70 17.29 0.36
N LYS A 164 15.31 16.13 0.65
CA LYS A 164 15.35 14.99 -0.28
C LYS A 164 14.04 14.23 -0.12
N CYS A 165 13.10 14.48 -1.04
CA CYS A 165 11.83 13.76 -1.08
C CYS A 165 11.89 12.53 -1.99
N PHE A 166 11.25 11.44 -1.57
CA PHE A 166 10.91 10.30 -2.40
C PHE A 166 9.41 10.33 -2.69
N SER A 167 9.05 10.38 -3.97
CA SER A 167 7.64 10.36 -4.39
C SER A 167 7.23 8.95 -4.82
N ALA A 168 6.16 8.46 -4.21
CA ALA A 168 5.41 7.27 -4.60
C ALA A 168 4.09 7.73 -5.23
N ASN A 169 3.95 7.56 -6.56
CA ASN A 169 2.68 7.78 -7.24
C ASN A 169 1.81 6.55 -7.02
N ILE A 170 0.92 6.58 -6.03
CA ILE A 170 0.10 5.44 -5.66
C ILE A 170 -1.20 5.53 -6.44
N ILE A 171 -1.36 4.68 -7.48
CA ILE A 171 -2.47 4.75 -8.44
C ILE A 171 -2.61 6.15 -9.06
N TRP A 172 -3.50 6.32 -10.05
CA TRP A 172 -3.64 7.60 -10.74
C TRP A 172 -4.37 8.69 -9.91
N ILE A 173 -4.85 8.35 -8.70
CA ILE A 173 -5.65 9.25 -7.85
C ILE A 173 -4.86 9.89 -6.70
N LEU A 174 -3.67 9.37 -6.36
CA LEU A 174 -2.94 9.81 -5.18
C LEU A 174 -1.42 9.82 -5.40
N ASN A 175 -0.78 10.96 -5.21
CA ASN A 175 0.68 11.03 -5.13
C ASN A 175 1.07 11.24 -3.67
N ILE A 176 1.98 10.42 -3.16
CA ILE A 176 2.53 10.58 -1.82
C ILE A 176 4.02 10.87 -1.93
N SER A 177 4.47 11.93 -1.26
CA SER A 177 5.88 12.26 -1.13
C SER A 177 6.33 12.12 0.32
N PHE A 178 7.44 11.42 0.53
CA PHE A 178 8.10 11.28 1.83
C PHE A 178 9.42 12.04 1.83
N CYS A 179 9.55 13.05 2.68
CA CYS A 179 10.67 13.96 2.71
C CYS A 179 11.51 13.75 3.97
N GLU A 180 12.82 13.68 3.80
CA GLU A 180 13.77 13.66 4.92
C GLU A 180 14.24 15.09 5.19
N GLY A 181 14.12 15.53 6.44
CA GLY A 181 14.80 16.73 6.90
C GLY A 181 16.32 16.53 6.86
N THR A 182 17.05 17.50 6.33
CA THR A 182 18.51 17.48 6.42
C THR A 182 18.91 17.75 7.86
N VAL A 183 19.41 16.72 8.56
CA VAL A 183 20.22 16.96 9.76
C VAL A 183 21.56 17.46 9.23
N GLU A 184 21.75 18.78 9.19
CA GLU A 184 23.08 19.35 9.05
C GLU A 184 23.87 18.93 10.30
N ASN A 185 24.86 18.06 10.12
CA ASN A 185 25.86 17.75 11.15
C ASN A 185 26.95 18.82 11.15
#